data_AF-A0A151UJ79-F1
#
_entry.id   AF-A0A151UJ79-F1
#
_cell.length_a   1.000
_cell.length_b   1.000
_cell.length_c   1.000
_cell.angle_alpha   90.00
_cell.angle_beta   90.00
_cell.angle_gamma   90.00
#
_symmetry.space_group_name_H-M   'P 1'
#
loop_
_entity.id
_entity.type
_entity.pdbx_description
1 polymer ?
#
loop_
_entity_poly.entity_id
_entity_poly.type
_entity_poly.pdbx_seq_one_letter_code
_entity_poly.pdbx_strand_id
1 'polypeptide(L)' 'HNSLFLIAHFHNVIIGGVVFGCFAGMTYWFPKAFGYTLNEIWGKRAFWFWIIGFYVAFMPLYALGFMGMTRRLSQQ' A
#
# COMPACT_ATOMS: atom_id res chain seq x y z
N HIS A 1 8.09 14.67 -16.14
CA HIS A 1 9.03 14.52 -14.99
C HIS A 1 8.44 14.93 -13.63
N ASN A 2 7.28 15.59 -13.56
CA ASN A 2 6.60 15.94 -12.29
C ASN A 2 5.09 15.57 -12.31
N SER A 3 4.77 14.43 -12.94
CA SER A 3 3.39 13.96 -13.16
C SER A 3 2.94 13.02 -12.03
N LEU A 4 1.62 12.84 -11.85
CA LEU A 4 1.02 11.88 -10.91
C LEU A 4 1.56 10.46 -11.08
N PHE A 5 2.12 10.12 -12.23
CA PHE A 5 2.82 8.87 -12.50
C PHE A 5 3.99 8.59 -11.53
N LEU A 6 4.76 9.62 -11.15
CA LEU A 6 5.86 9.44 -10.17
C LEU A 6 5.32 9.17 -8.77
N ILE A 7 4.21 9.81 -8.39
CA ILE A 7 3.52 9.55 -7.11
C ILE A 7 2.95 8.14 -7.10
N ALA A 8 2.26 7.73 -8.17
CA ALA A 8 1.68 6.40 -8.31
C ALA A 8 2.76 5.31 -8.27
N HIS A 9 3.89 5.51 -8.97
CA HIS A 9 5.03 4.60 -8.92
C HIS A 9 5.64 4.52 -7.52
N PHE A 10 5.91 5.66 -6.88
CA PHE A 10 6.54 5.71 -5.55
C PHE A 10 5.66 5.08 -4.47
N HIS A 11 4.34 5.31 -4.53
CA HIS A 11 3.40 4.64 -3.62
C HIS A 11 3.30 3.16 -3.92
N ASN A 12 3.37 2.72 -5.18
CA ASN A 12 3.36 1.30 -5.49
C ASN A 12 4.53 0.55 -4.84
N VAL A 13 5.74 1.13 -4.89
CA VAL A 13 6.93 0.49 -4.30
C VAL A 13 7.03 0.65 -2.80
N ILE A 14 6.60 1.78 -2.21
CA ILE A 14 6.61 1.96 -0.76
C ILE A 14 5.53 1.11 -0.11
N ILE A 15 4.30 1.15 -0.63
CA ILE A 15 3.23 0.37 -0.04
C ILE A 15 3.48 -1.11 -0.33
N GLY A 16 3.62 -1.47 -1.61
CA GLY A 16 3.81 -2.83 -2.07
C GLY A 16 5.07 -3.51 -1.54
N GLY A 17 6.17 -2.76 -1.41
CA GLY A 17 7.45 -3.30 -0.94
C GLY A 17 7.66 -3.10 0.57
N VAL A 18 7.63 -1.84 1.02
CA VAL A 18 8.03 -1.49 2.40
C VAL A 18 6.93 -1.82 3.40
N VAL A 19 5.69 -1.38 3.16
CA VAL A 19 4.60 -1.56 4.13
C VAL A 19 4.16 -3.02 4.22
N PHE A 20 3.96 -3.70 3.08
CA PHE A 20 3.70 -5.15 3.08
C PHE A 20 4.88 -5.94 3.66
N GLY A 21 6.12 -5.54 3.39
CA GLY A 21 7.32 -6.13 4.00
C GLY A 21 7.36 -5.98 5.52
N CYS A 22 7.01 -4.80 6.05
CA CYS A 22 6.89 -4.55 7.48
C CYS A 22 5.78 -5.41 8.12
N PHE A 23 4.62 -5.54 7.48
CA PHE A 23 3.55 -6.41 7.99
C PHE A 23 3.95 -7.89 7.97
N ALA A 24 4.63 -8.35 6.92
CA ALA A 24 5.18 -9.70 6.85
C ALA A 24 6.24 -9.94 7.95
N GLY A 25 7.15 -8.99 8.15
CA GLY A 25 8.16 -9.06 9.21
C GLY A 25 7.55 -9.07 10.61
N MET A 26 6.56 -8.21 10.86
CA MET A 26 5.85 -8.16 12.13
C MET A 26 5.12 -9.47 12.41
N THR A 27 4.35 -9.99 11.45
CA THR A 27 3.62 -11.25 11.63
C THR A 27 4.54 -12.47 11.76
N TYR A 28 5.68 -12.47 11.07
CA TYR A 28 6.66 -13.56 11.15
C TYR A 28 7.45 -13.57 12.47
N TRP A 29 7.91 -12.39 12.93
CA TRP A 29 8.71 -12.28 14.17
C TRP A 29 7.87 -12.10 15.44
N PHE A 30 6.56 -11.87 15.33
CA PHE A 30 5.68 -11.71 16.48
C PHE A 30 5.78 -12.81 17.56
N PRO A 31 5.70 -14.12 17.21
CA PRO A 31 5.81 -15.17 18.21
C PRO A 31 7.19 -15.20 18.88
N LYS A 32 8.23 -14.73 18.18
CA LYS A 32 9.58 -14.65 18.73
C LYS A 32 9.79 -13.44 19.65
N ALA A 33 9.07 -12.34 19.42
CA ALA A 33 9.14 -11.14 20.25
C ALA A 33 8.24 -11.21 21.50
N PHE A 34 7.05 -11.81 21.40
CA PHE A 34 6.04 -11.75 22.46
C PHE A 34 5.65 -13.12 23.05
N GLY A 35 6.09 -14.23 22.46
CA GLY A 35 5.82 -15.58 22.97
C GLY A 35 4.43 -16.14 22.65
N TYR A 36 3.60 -15.42 21.88
CA TYR A 36 2.31 -15.89 21.39
C TYR A 36 2.10 -15.53 19.91
N THR A 37 1.29 -16.33 19.20
CA THR A 37 1.03 -16.18 17.77
C THR A 37 -0.14 -15.23 17.52
N LEU A 38 -0.04 -14.37 16.50
CA LEU A 38 -1.19 -13.60 16.03
C LEU A 38 -2.28 -14.52 15.48
N ASN A 39 -3.54 -14.10 15.62
CA ASN A 39 -4.66 -14.80 15.03
C ASN A 39 -4.59 -14.73 13.49
N GLU A 40 -4.40 -15.88 12.86
CA GLU A 40 -4.22 -16.02 11.42
C GLU A 40 -5.44 -15.55 10.61
N ILE A 41 -6.65 -15.67 11.15
CA ILE A 41 -7.90 -15.24 10.50
C ILE A 41 -7.91 -13.72 10.33
N TRP A 42 -7.54 -12.99 11.39
CA TRP A 42 -7.46 -11.53 11.35
C TRP A 42 -6.29 -11.04 10.51
N GLY A 43 -5.14 -11.73 10.55
CA GLY A 43 -4.00 -11.44 9.68
C GLY A 43 -4.35 -11.59 8.19
N LYS A 44 -5.02 -12.67 7.80
CA LYS A 44 -5.48 -12.88 6.41
C LYS A 44 -6.51 -11.84 5.98
N ARG A 45 -7.47 -11.47 6.85
CA ARG A 45 -8.43 -10.40 6.57
C ARG A 45 -7.74 -9.06 6.34
N ALA A 46 -6.83 -8.68 7.23
CA ALA A 46 -6.06 -7.43 7.11
C ALA A 46 -5.28 -7.40 5.80
N PHE A 47 -4.64 -8.50 5.41
CA PHE A 47 -3.92 -8.64 4.14
C PHE A 47 -4.84 -8.41 2.92
N TRP A 48 -6.00 -9.06 2.87
CA TRP A 48 -6.96 -8.88 1.78
C TRP A 48 -7.52 -7.46 1.70
N PHE A 49 -7.86 -6.84 2.84
CA PHE A 49 -8.29 -5.45 2.86
C PHE A 49 -7.19 -4.49 2.37
N TRP A 50 -5.94 -4.73 2.76
CA TRP A 50 -4.80 -3.94 2.30
C TRP A 50 -4.57 -4.06 0.79
N ILE A 51 -4.58 -5.28 0.26
CA ILE A 51 -4.41 -5.52 -1.19
C ILE A 51 -5.54 -4.86 -1.98
N ILE A 52 -6.79 -5.11 -1.60
CA ILE A 52 -7.95 -4.59 -2.34
C ILE A 52 -7.98 -3.06 -2.24
N GLY A 53 -7.79 -2.50 -1.04
CA GLY A 53 -7.73 -1.06 -0.82
C GLY A 53 -6.61 -0.39 -1.61
N PHE A 54 -5.44 -1.03 -1.68
CA PHE A 54 -4.31 -0.55 -2.47
C PHE A 54 -4.61 -0.57 -3.97
N TYR A 55 -5.13 -1.66 -4.52
CA TYR A 55 -5.51 -1.72 -5.92
C TYR A 55 -6.58 -0.67 -6.25
N VAL A 56 -7.62 -0.53 -5.43
CA VAL A 56 -8.71 0.44 -5.67
C VAL A 56 -8.25 1.90 -5.52
N ALA A 57 -7.36 2.21 -4.58
CA ALA A 57 -6.88 3.57 -4.38
C ALA A 57 -5.85 3.99 -5.45
N PHE A 58 -4.97 3.08 -5.87
CA PHE A 58 -3.84 3.41 -6.74
C PHE A 58 -4.04 3.10 -8.22
N MET A 59 -4.89 2.13 -8.61
CA MET A 59 -5.22 1.91 -10.04
C MET A 59 -5.85 3.14 -10.72
N PRO A 60 -6.80 3.87 -10.09
CA PRO A 60 -7.36 5.06 -10.71
C PRO A 60 -6.32 6.15 -10.90
N LEU A 61 -5.34 6.26 -9.98
CA LEU A 61 -4.24 7.22 -10.07
C LEU A 61 -3.33 6.94 -11.29
N TYR A 62 -3.17 5.67 -11.69
CA TYR A 62 -2.48 5.33 -12.94
C TYR A 62 -3.24 5.79 -14.18
N ALA A 63 -4.56 5.60 -14.22
CA ALA A 63 -5.40 6.08 -15.33
C ALA A 63 -5.45 7.62 -15.39
N LEU A 64 -5.59 8.28 -14.24
CA LEU A 64 -5.58 9.74 -14.08
C LEU A 64 -4.22 10.36 -14.46
N GLY A 65 -3.12 9.66 -14.18
CA GLY A 65 -1.78 10.04 -14.62
C GLY A 65 -1.59 9.98 -16.14
N PHE A 66 -2.26 9.06 -16.83
CA PHE A 66 -2.27 8.96 -18.30
C PHE A 66 -3.16 10.02 -18.96
N MET A 67 -4.26 10.42 -18.31
CA MET A 67 -5.16 11.49 -18.77
C MET A 67 -4.60 12.92 -18.55
N GLY A 68 -3.34 13.05 -18.12
CA GLY A 68 -2.65 14.35 -18.06
C GLY A 68 -2.99 15.20 -16.83
N MET A 69 -3.63 14.63 -15.81
CA MET A 69 -3.96 15.38 -14.59
C MET A 69 -2.68 15.78 -13.85
N THR A 70 -2.43 17.08 -13.75
CA THR A 70 -1.22 17.65 -13.15
C THR A 70 -1.23 17.56 -11.62
N ARG A 71 -0.03 17.38 -11.07
CA ARG A 71 0.26 17.30 -9.63
C ARG A 71 -0.14 18.62 -8.93
N ARG A 72 -0.77 18.54 -7.75
CA ARG A 72 -1.24 19.68 -6.90
C ARG A 72 -2.39 20.51 -7.49
N LEU A 73 -3.56 19.91 -7.69
CA LEU A 73 -4.82 20.67 -7.66
C LEU A 73 -5.31 20.72 -6.20
N SER A 74 -4.66 21.55 -5.38
CA SER A 74 -5.35 22.09 -4.20
C SER A 74 -6.23 23.22 -4.74
N GLN A 75 -7.53 22.95 -4.94
CA GLN A 75 -8.46 24.07 -5.06
C GLN A 75 -8.45 24.79 -3.72
N GLN A 76 -7.87 25.99 -3.73
CA GLN A 76 -8.30 27.08 -2.87
C GLN A 76 -9.39 27.84 -3.61
#